data_AF-A0A919F4F2-F1
#
_entry.id   AF-A0A919F4F2-F1
#
_cell.length_a   1.000
_cell.length_b   1.000
_cell.length_c   1.000
_cell.angle_alpha   90.00
_cell.angle_beta   90.00
_cell.angle_gamma   90.00
#
_symmetry.space_group_name_H-M   'P 1'
#
loop_
_entity.id
_entity.type
_entity.pdbx_description
1 polymer ?
#
loop_
_entity_poly.entity_id
_entity_poly.type
_entity_poly.pdbx_seq_one_letter_code
_entity_poly.pdbx_strand_id
1 'polypeptide(L)'
;MLAGWSPGRLSLAGPTPDLFPLPEGEGGLSEAESAAARDGRRRIAALADVGWYDGTKLACVAGIDAPEAVLRLQAVPPEPGCSPSCWTTRTASTRTTACASSG
;
A
#
# COMPACT_ATOMS: atom_id res chain seq x y z
N MET A 1 8.85 24.35 6.06
CA MET A 1 7.73 23.88 5.22
C MET A 1 8.17 22.64 4.46
N LEU A 2 7.28 21.66 4.27
CA LEU A 2 7.55 20.43 3.49
C LEU A 2 7.49 20.76 1.99
N ALA A 3 8.56 21.34 1.43
CA ALA A 3 8.72 21.50 -0.02
C ALA A 3 7.47 22.03 -0.78
N GLY A 4 6.85 23.12 -0.27
CA GLY A 4 5.65 23.72 -0.90
C GLY A 4 4.30 23.22 -0.37
N TRP A 5 4.28 22.35 0.64
CA TRP A 5 3.05 21.93 1.31
C TRP A 5 2.79 22.73 2.59
N SER A 6 1.73 23.55 2.57
CA SER A 6 1.13 24.13 3.78
C SER A 6 0.19 23.13 4.46
N PRO A 7 -0.06 23.25 5.79
CA PRO A 7 -1.05 22.43 6.48
C PRO A 7 -2.44 22.49 5.83
N GLY A 8 -2.86 23.68 5.37
CA GLY A 8 -4.09 23.88 4.60
C GLY A 8 -4.12 23.03 3.33
N ARG A 9 -3.09 23.16 2.49
CA ARG A 9 -3.00 22.40 1.23
C ARG A 9 -2.91 20.90 1.46
N LEU A 10 -2.21 20.45 2.50
CA LEU A 10 -2.11 19.04 2.87
C LEU A 10 -3.46 18.47 3.34
N SER A 11 -4.26 19.25 4.06
CA SER A 11 -5.57 18.80 4.55
C SER A 11 -6.52 18.42 3.41
N LEU A 12 -6.40 19.05 2.25
CA LEU A 12 -7.17 18.74 1.04
C LEU A 12 -6.96 17.31 0.53
N ALA A 13 -5.77 16.75 0.76
CA ALA A 13 -5.45 15.36 0.40
C ALA A 13 -5.87 14.36 1.50
N GLY A 14 -6.12 14.84 2.71
CA GLY A 14 -6.46 14.04 3.88
C GLY A 14 -7.93 13.60 3.94
N PRO A 15 -8.32 12.90 5.02
CA PRO A 15 -9.70 12.47 5.26
C PRO A 15 -10.61 13.64 5.70
N THR A 16 -10.04 14.70 6.24
CA THR A 16 -10.75 15.88 6.72
C THR A 16 -10.31 17.10 5.90
N PRO A 17 -10.91 17.33 4.71
CA PRO A 17 -10.62 18.53 3.94
C PRO A 17 -10.98 19.78 4.74
N ASP A 18 -10.29 20.89 4.48
CA ASP A 18 -10.50 22.19 5.10
C ASP A 18 -10.28 22.24 6.63
N LEU A 19 -9.62 21.21 7.20
CA LEU A 19 -9.24 21.18 8.62
C LEU A 19 -8.37 22.40 9.01
N PHE A 20 -7.58 22.89 8.06
CA PHE A 20 -6.79 24.11 8.20
C PHE A 20 -7.14 25.08 7.07
N PRO A 21 -7.14 26.40 7.33
CA PRO A 21 -7.35 27.37 6.28
C PRO A 21 -6.25 27.26 5.23
N LEU A 22 -6.63 27.40 3.96
CA LEU A 22 -5.68 27.55 2.87
C LEU A 22 -5.18 29.01 2.87
N PRO A 23 -3.85 29.27 2.92
CA PRO A 23 -3.32 30.62 2.87
C PRO A 23 -3.76 31.36 1.60
N GLU A 24 -4.03 32.66 1.71
CA GLU A 24 -4.37 33.48 0.55
C GLU A 24 -3.24 33.43 -0.50
N GLY A 25 -3.61 33.20 -1.76
CA GLY A 25 -2.67 33.08 -2.87
C GLY A 25 -2.06 31.69 -3.06
N GLU A 26 -2.28 30.73 -2.16
CA GLU A 26 -1.94 29.33 -2.42
C GLU A 26 -3.03 28.65 -3.27
N GLY A 27 -2.60 28.04 -4.38
CA GLY A 27 -3.47 27.16 -5.15
C GLY A 27 -3.76 25.87 -4.38
N GLY A 28 -4.98 25.37 -4.49
CA GLY A 28 -5.36 24.05 -3.97
C GLY A 28 -4.59 22.91 -4.64
N LEU A 29 -5.13 21.69 -4.53
CA LEU A 29 -4.58 20.56 -5.26
C LEU A 29 -4.81 20.74 -6.76
N SER A 30 -3.79 20.46 -7.56
CA SER A 30 -3.94 20.24 -8.99
C SER A 30 -4.87 19.05 -9.27
N GLU A 31 -5.31 18.90 -10.51
CA GLU A 31 -6.14 17.77 -10.92
C GLU A 31 -5.45 16.42 -10.67
N ALA A 32 -4.15 16.33 -11.00
CA ALA A 32 -3.35 15.13 -10.78
C ALA A 32 -3.20 14.80 -9.28
N GLU A 33 -2.92 15.80 -8.44
CA GLU A 33 -2.85 15.61 -6.98
C GLU A 33 -4.21 15.19 -6.41
N SER A 34 -5.30 15.77 -6.89
CA SER A 34 -6.66 15.41 -6.49
C SER A 34 -7.03 13.98 -6.90
N ALA A 35 -6.60 13.54 -8.08
CA ALA A 35 -6.77 12.17 -8.55
C ALA A 35 -5.97 11.19 -7.69
N ALA A 36 -4.71 11.51 -7.37
CA ALA A 36 -3.89 10.71 -6.49
C ALA A 36 -4.48 10.60 -5.07
N ALA A 37 -5.00 11.68 -4.50
CA ALA A 37 -5.65 11.67 -3.20
C ALA A 37 -6.90 10.77 -3.18
N ARG A 38 -7.74 10.84 -4.23
CA ARG A 38 -8.93 9.96 -4.38
C ARG A 38 -8.53 8.49 -4.50
N ASP A 39 -7.54 8.18 -5.32
CA ASP A 39 -7.06 6.80 -5.48
C ASP A 39 -6.42 6.26 -4.19
N GLY A 40 -5.69 7.11 -3.45
CA GLY A 40 -5.17 6.77 -2.13
C GLY A 40 -6.26 6.30 -1.16
N ARG A 41 -7.37 7.03 -1.07
CA ARG A 41 -8.53 6.65 -0.23
C ARG A 41 -9.14 5.32 -0.68
N ARG A 42 -9.30 5.12 -2.00
CA ARG A 42 -9.80 3.86 -2.56
C ARG A 42 -8.90 2.68 -2.17
N ARG A 43 -7.58 2.85 -2.24
CA ARG A 43 -6.61 1.81 -1.87
C ARG A 43 -6.63 1.51 -0.37
N ILE A 44 -6.68 2.55 0.47
CA ILE A 44 -6.80 2.38 1.93
C ILE A 44 -8.06 1.57 2.26
N ALA A 45 -9.19 1.89 1.64
CA ALA A 45 -10.44 1.15 1.83
C ALA A 45 -10.31 -0.32 1.38
N ALA A 46 -9.74 -0.57 0.19
CA ALA A 46 -9.53 -1.93 -0.31
C ALA A 46 -8.60 -2.77 0.60
N LEU A 47 -7.67 -2.12 1.30
CA LEU A 47 -6.75 -2.76 2.24
C LEU A 47 -7.34 -2.95 3.63
N ALA A 48 -8.36 -2.17 4.01
CA ALA A 48 -9.02 -2.30 5.30
C ALA A 48 -9.71 -3.66 5.46
N ASP A 49 -10.13 -4.28 4.36
CA ASP A 49 -10.76 -5.62 4.33
C ASP A 49 -9.74 -6.76 4.39
N VAL A 50 -8.47 -6.47 4.11
CA VAL A 50 -7.37 -7.43 4.25
C VAL A 50 -7.03 -7.44 5.74
N GLY A 51 -7.61 -8.39 6.47
CA GLY A 51 -7.62 -8.44 7.94
C GLY A 51 -6.28 -8.16 8.63
N TRP A 52 -6.32 -7.90 9.94
CA TRP A 52 -5.18 -7.42 10.75
C TRP A 52 -3.97 -8.36 10.73
N TYR A 53 -3.12 -8.25 9.71
CA TYR A 53 -1.79 -8.84 9.70
C TYR A 53 -0.84 -7.86 10.36
N ASP A 54 -0.55 -8.11 11.63
CA ASP A 54 0.43 -7.31 12.39
C ASP A 54 1.74 -7.21 11.61
N GLY A 55 2.22 -5.97 11.44
CA GLY A 55 3.51 -5.67 10.81
C GLY A 55 3.48 -5.35 9.31
N THR A 56 2.33 -5.37 8.64
CA THR A 56 2.26 -5.08 7.20
C THR A 56 2.13 -3.56 6.93
N LYS A 57 2.97 -3.01 6.05
CA LYS A 57 2.91 -1.61 5.59
C LYS A 57 2.88 -1.58 4.07
N LEU A 58 2.09 -0.69 3.48
CA LEU A 58 2.09 -0.43 2.03
C LEU A 58 2.68 0.95 1.74
N ALA A 59 3.58 1.01 0.75
CA ALA A 59 4.07 2.25 0.17
C ALA A 59 3.94 2.18 -1.35
N CYS A 60 3.37 3.24 -1.96
CA CYS A 60 3.33 3.38 -3.41
C CYS A 60 4.54 4.20 -3.85
N VAL A 61 5.58 3.53 -4.34
CA VAL A 61 6.82 4.17 -4.79
C VAL A 61 6.88 4.13 -6.31
N ALA A 62 7.11 5.30 -6.93
CA ALA A 62 7.23 5.39 -8.38
C ALA A 62 8.40 4.52 -8.88
N GLY A 63 8.16 3.75 -9.94
CA GLY A 63 9.15 2.87 -10.55
C GLY A 63 9.47 1.59 -9.76
N ILE A 64 8.71 1.28 -8.69
CA ILE A 64 8.80 -0.02 -8.01
C ILE A 64 7.53 -0.82 -8.33
N ASP A 65 7.65 -1.75 -9.28
CA ASP A 65 6.63 -2.74 -9.58
C ASP A 65 6.88 -4.05 -8.79
N ALA A 66 6.03 -5.07 -8.96
CA ALA A 66 6.17 -6.32 -8.23
C ALA A 66 7.49 -7.05 -8.52
N PRO A 67 7.96 -7.19 -9.79
CA PRO A 67 9.29 -7.71 -10.09
C PRO A 67 10.42 -6.93 -9.41
N GLU A 68 10.43 -5.60 -9.51
CA GLU A 68 11.45 -4.75 -8.89
C GLU A 68 11.42 -4.86 -7.35
N ALA A 69 10.23 -4.96 -6.75
CA ALA A 69 10.09 -5.20 -5.33
C ALA A 69 10.67 -6.56 -4.91
N VAL A 70 10.38 -7.63 -5.67
CA VAL A 70 10.94 -8.97 -5.42
C VAL A 70 12.45 -8.95 -5.50
N LEU A 71 13.02 -8.29 -6.51
CA LEU A 71 14.46 -8.15 -6.69
C LEU A 71 15.12 -7.43 -5.49
N ARG A 72 14.61 -6.27 -5.10
CA ARG A 72 15.17 -5.48 -3.99
C ARG A 72 15.04 -6.15 -2.64
N LEU A 73 13.91 -6.81 -2.41
CA LEU A 73 13.65 -7.52 -1.16
C LEU A 73 14.34 -8.89 -1.11
N GLN A 74 14.94 -9.34 -2.22
CA GLN A 74 15.40 -10.72 -2.40
C GLN A 74 14.31 -11.73 -2.03
N ALA A 75 13.05 -11.38 -2.34
CA ALA A 75 11.90 -12.19 -1.99
C ALA A 75 11.76 -13.37 -2.95
N VAL A 76 10.99 -14.37 -2.54
CA VAL A 76 10.53 -15.44 -3.44
C VAL A 76 9.07 -15.13 -3.79
N PRO A 77 8.72 -14.93 -5.07
CA PRO A 77 7.34 -14.68 -5.45
C PRO A 77 6.47 -15.89 -5.08
N PRO A 78 5.20 -15.68 -4.73
CA PRO A 78 4.28 -16.79 -4.51
C PRO A 78 4.11 -17.57 -5.81
N GLU A 79 3.97 -18.90 -5.69
CA GLU A 79 3.70 -19.76 -6.84
C GLU A 79 2.41 -19.33 -7.55
N PRO A 80 2.37 -19.29 -8.89
CA PRO A 80 1.17 -18.95 -9.62
C PRO A 80 0.05 -19.94 -9.31
N GLY A 81 -1.12 -19.43 -8.90
CA GLY A 81 -2.28 -20.25 -8.49
C GLY A 81 -2.36 -20.57 -6.99
N CYS A 82 -1.42 -20.10 -6.18
CA CYS A 82 -1.48 -20.22 -4.73
C CYS A 82 -2.61 -19.33 -4.18
N SER A 83 -3.75 -19.93 -3.80
CA SER A 83 -4.87 -19.22 -3.17
C SER A 83 -4.50 -18.79 -1.73
N PRO A 84 -5.13 -17.77 -1.13
CA PRO A 84 -4.78 -17.31 0.23
C PRO A 84 -4.77 -18.41 1.30
N SER A 85 -5.49 -19.53 1.10
CA SER A 85 -5.45 -20.69 2.01
C SER A 85 -4.16 -21.51 1.93
N CYS A 86 -3.32 -21.32 0.91
CA CYS A 86 -1.97 -21.90 0.84
C CYS A 86 -0.97 -21.18 1.76
N TRP A 87 -1.35 -20.03 2.33
CA TRP A 87 -0.53 -19.28 3.28
C TRP A 87 -0.73 -19.87 4.69
N THR A 88 -0.35 -21.12 4.89
CA THR A 88 -0.02 -21.57 6.25
C THR A 88 1.34 -20.98 6.59
N THR A 89 1.40 -20.19 7.66
CA THR A 89 2.61 -19.60 8.21
C THR A 89 3.72 -20.64 8.24
N ARG A 90 4.67 -20.51 7.32
CA ARG A 90 5.96 -21.19 7.39
C ARG A 90 6.73 -20.54 8.55
N THR A 91 6.34 -20.88 9.78
CA THR A 91 7.22 -20.70 10.92
C THR A 91 8.47 -21.51 10.61
N ALA A 92 9.62 -20.86 10.74
CA ALA A 92 10.92 -21.48 10.51
C ALA A 92 11.10 -22.63 11.51
N SER A 93 10.64 -23.82 11.16
CA SER A 93 11.11 -25.05 11.77
C SER A 93 10.86 -26.21 10.85
N THR A 94 11.97 -26.86 10.46
CA THR A 94 12.08 -28.14 9.75
C THR A 94 11.48 -28.26 8.34
N ARG A 95 12.42 -28.34 7.39
CA ARG A 95 12.26 -28.92 6.06
C ARG A 95 11.76 -30.37 6.21
N THR A 96 10.46 -30.62 6.04
CA THR A 96 9.94 -31.96 5.77
C THR A 96 8.82 -31.91 4.73
N THR A 97 9.04 -32.66 3.67
CA THR A 97 8.19 -32.99 2.54
C THR A 97 6.72 -33.21 2.88
N ALA A 98 5.82 -32.59 2.11
CA ALA A 98 4.52 -33.16 1.80
C ALA A 98 4.02 -32.64 0.44
N CYS A 99 4.55 -33.22 -0.65
CA CYS A 99 3.68 -33.49 -1.80
C CYS A 99 2.78 -34.66 -1.37
N ALA A 100 1.54 -34.36 -0.97
CA ALA A 100 0.49 -35.36 -0.86
C ALA A 100 -0.42 -35.19 -2.07
N SER A 101 -0.32 -36.18 -2.96
CA SER A 101 -1.17 -36.47 -4.12
C SER A 101 -2.67 -36.31 -3.84
N SER A 102 -3.39 -35.68 -4.75
CA SER A 102 -4.83 -35.85 -4.89
C SER A 102 -5.10 -36.90 -5.97
N GLY A 103 -5.53 -38.08 -5.52
CA GLY A 103 -6.39 -38.97 -6.29
C GLY A 103 -7.83 -38.82 -5.80
#